data_AF-E0UIG7-F1
#
_entry.id   AF-E0UIG7-F1
#
_cell.length_a   1.000
_cell.length_b   1.000
_cell.length_c   1.000
_cell.angle_alpha   90.00
_cell.angle_beta   90.00
_cell.angle_gamma   90.00
#
_symmetry.space_group_name_H-M   'P 1'
#
loop_
_entity.id
_entity.type
_entity.pdbx_description
1 polymer ?
#
loop_
_entity_poly.entity_id
_entity_poly.type
_entity_poly.pdbx_seq_one_letter_code
_entity_poly.pdbx_strand_id
1 'polypeptide(L)'
;MSTTVWRISKQKYAATAFSGIGAKLVGGRWNSKGSSIVYTSATLSLAALETFVHMAIEDAGNLFVAIKADIPDDVSIKLVAEQTLPSNWRDIPAPKILASLGDDWFTSQETAVLKVPSVIIPVEYNYLLNPLHPDFAKITIYPEELFILDPRMWK
;
A
#
# COMPACT_ATOMS: atom_id res chain seq x y z
N MET A 1 1.00 19.65 -10.51
CA MET A 1 0.10 19.11 -9.47
C MET A 1 0.81 17.88 -8.87
N SER A 2 0.20 17.19 -7.91
CA SER A 2 0.79 15.99 -7.31
C SER A 2 -0.32 15.02 -6.90
N THR A 3 0.00 13.74 -6.84
CA THR A 3 -0.92 12.71 -6.33
C THR A 3 -0.60 12.44 -4.87
N THR A 4 -1.53 12.76 -3.97
CA THR A 4 -1.43 12.43 -2.54
C THR A 4 -1.83 10.98 -2.28
N VAL A 5 -1.04 10.29 -1.44
CA VAL A 5 -1.32 8.94 -0.95
C VAL A 5 -1.10 8.86 0.55
N TRP A 6 -1.73 7.87 1.18
CA TRP A 6 -1.73 7.69 2.63
C TRP A 6 -1.31 6.28 3.03
N ARG A 7 -0.55 6.17 4.10
CA ARG A 7 -0.23 4.91 4.75
C ARG A 7 -0.55 5.00 6.23
N ILE A 8 -1.29 4.03 6.74
CA ILE A 8 -1.41 3.81 8.18
C ILE A 8 -0.46 2.68 8.56
N SER A 9 0.29 2.88 9.64
CA SER A 9 1.24 1.91 10.19
C SER A 9 1.15 1.89 11.70
N LYS A 10 1.54 0.76 12.32
CA LYS A 10 1.78 0.74 13.76
C LYS A 10 2.87 1.74 14.09
N GLN A 11 2.70 2.53 15.15
CA GLN A 11 3.61 3.61 15.54
C GLN A 11 5.06 3.12 15.71
N LYS A 12 5.25 1.91 16.28
CA LYS A 12 6.58 1.29 16.43
C LYS A 12 7.33 1.05 15.11
N TYR A 13 6.65 1.12 13.97
CA TYR A 13 7.22 0.97 12.64
C TYR A 13 7.20 2.29 11.83
N ALA A 14 6.86 3.43 12.43
CA ALA A 14 6.76 4.71 11.74
C ALA A 14 8.06 5.05 10.97
N ALA A 15 9.21 4.94 11.66
CA ALA A 15 10.53 5.22 11.09
C ALA A 15 10.91 4.33 9.88
N THR A 16 10.29 3.17 9.71
CA THR A 16 10.56 2.23 8.61
C THR A 16 9.35 2.04 7.69
N ALA A 17 8.29 2.81 7.86
CA ALA A 17 7.00 2.61 7.18
C ALA A 17 7.13 2.65 5.65
N PHE A 18 8.05 3.45 5.12
CA PHE A 18 8.32 3.59 3.68
C PHE A 18 9.54 2.81 3.17
N SER A 19 10.09 1.90 3.97
CA SER A 19 11.19 1.00 3.54
C SER A 19 10.72 -0.25 2.79
N GLY A 20 9.42 -0.58 2.87
CA GLY A 20 8.85 -1.80 2.31
C GLY A 20 9.20 -3.10 3.07
N ILE A 21 9.93 -3.01 4.20
CA ILE A 21 10.44 -4.19 4.91
C ILE A 21 9.33 -5.11 5.43
N GLY A 22 8.18 -4.56 5.83
CA GLY A 22 7.03 -5.37 6.25
C GLY A 22 6.54 -6.29 5.14
N ALA A 23 6.27 -5.73 3.96
CA ALA A 23 5.85 -6.50 2.79
C ALA A 23 6.92 -7.48 2.31
N LYS A 24 8.20 -7.11 2.43
CA LYS A 24 9.32 -8.00 2.13
C LYS A 24 9.30 -9.28 2.98
N LEU A 25 9.04 -9.15 4.29
CA LEU A 25 9.10 -10.26 5.23
C LEU A 25 7.88 -11.19 5.13
N VAL A 26 6.69 -10.61 4.95
CA VAL A 26 5.43 -11.36 5.02
C VAL A 26 4.81 -11.68 3.66
N GLY A 27 5.13 -10.89 2.62
CA GLY A 27 4.38 -10.86 1.38
C GLY A 27 3.11 -10.01 1.48
N GLY A 28 2.37 -9.91 0.39
CA GLY A 28 1.09 -9.23 0.32
C GLY A 28 0.27 -9.70 -0.88
N ARG A 29 -0.87 -9.05 -1.14
CA ARG A 29 -1.68 -9.36 -2.33
C ARG A 29 -0.92 -9.15 -3.64
N TRP A 30 -0.06 -8.12 -3.66
CA TRP A 30 0.67 -7.67 -4.85
C TRP A 30 2.19 -7.89 -4.73
N ASN A 31 2.65 -8.76 -3.84
CA ASN A 31 4.07 -9.12 -3.79
C ASN A 31 4.32 -10.44 -3.06
N SER A 32 5.31 -11.19 -3.52
CA SER A 32 5.84 -12.32 -2.77
C SER A 32 6.78 -11.85 -1.66
N LYS A 33 7.14 -12.77 -0.75
CA LYS A 33 8.23 -12.54 0.20
C LYS A 33 9.53 -12.28 -0.56
N GLY A 34 10.29 -11.27 -0.12
CA GLY A 34 11.54 -10.85 -0.75
C GLY A 34 11.48 -9.47 -1.43
N SER A 35 10.29 -9.04 -1.86
CA SER A 35 10.08 -7.74 -2.54
C SER A 35 9.74 -6.63 -1.53
N SER A 36 10.57 -5.59 -1.45
CA SER A 36 10.31 -4.42 -0.60
C SER A 36 9.30 -3.48 -1.26
N ILE A 37 8.01 -3.72 -1.06
CA ILE A 37 6.96 -2.84 -1.60
C ILE A 37 6.27 -2.07 -0.48
N VAL A 38 6.05 -0.77 -0.68
CA VAL A 38 5.28 0.08 0.25
C VAL A 38 3.86 0.20 -0.26
N TYR A 39 2.90 -0.22 0.56
CA TYR A 39 1.47 -0.08 0.26
C TYR A 39 0.96 1.25 0.81
N THR A 40 0.29 2.01 -0.04
CA THR A 40 -0.41 3.25 0.29
C THR A 40 -1.78 3.27 -0.37
N SER A 41 -2.69 4.13 0.07
CA SER A 41 -4.04 4.28 -0.45
C SER A 41 -4.26 5.69 -0.97
N ALA A 42 -5.16 5.85 -1.95
CA ALA A 42 -5.51 7.16 -2.51
C ALA A 42 -6.02 8.16 -1.46
N THR A 43 -6.67 7.65 -0.41
CA THR A 43 -7.30 8.46 0.64
C THR A 43 -6.96 7.89 2.02
N LEU A 44 -7.01 8.74 3.05
CA LEU A 44 -6.85 8.30 4.43
C LEU A 44 -7.99 7.36 4.86
N SER A 45 -9.22 7.57 4.37
CA SER A 45 -10.36 6.68 4.63
C SER A 45 -10.15 5.28 4.08
N LEU A 46 -9.60 5.15 2.86
CA LEU A 46 -9.26 3.85 2.29
C LEU A 46 -8.11 3.19 3.06
N ALA A 47 -7.07 3.95 3.42
CA ALA A 47 -5.99 3.42 4.26
C ALA A 47 -6.52 2.88 5.61
N ALA A 48 -7.48 3.59 6.21
CA ALA A 48 -8.10 3.17 7.47
C ALA A 48 -8.93 1.89 7.28
N LEU A 49 -9.69 1.80 6.19
CA LEU A 49 -10.45 0.61 5.85
C LEU A 49 -9.54 -0.59 5.60
N GLU A 50 -8.51 -0.44 4.74
CA GLU A 50 -7.50 -1.47 4.45
C GLU A 50 -6.80 -1.94 5.74
N THR A 51 -6.45 -1.01 6.62
CA THR A 51 -5.85 -1.33 7.92
C THR A 51 -6.82 -2.12 8.78
N PHE A 52 -8.08 -1.70 8.86
CA PHE A 52 -9.09 -2.34 9.70
C PHE A 52 -9.44 -3.76 9.25
N VAL A 53 -9.70 -4.00 7.96
CA VAL A 53 -10.08 -5.35 7.49
C VAL A 53 -8.92 -6.35 7.52
N HIS A 54 -7.67 -5.89 7.44
CA HIS A 54 -6.49 -6.76 7.53
C HIS A 54 -5.92 -6.84 8.96
N MET A 55 -6.54 -6.16 9.92
CA MET A 55 -6.12 -6.17 11.31
C MET A 55 -6.46 -7.50 11.97
N ALA A 56 -5.50 -8.10 12.67
CA ALA A 56 -5.77 -9.21 13.58
C ALA A 56 -6.26 -8.67 14.93
N ILE A 57 -7.03 -9.46 15.69
CA ILE A 57 -7.60 -9.01 16.99
C ILE A 57 -6.51 -8.53 17.95
N GLU A 58 -5.34 -9.17 17.91
CA GLU A 58 -4.18 -8.86 18.74
C GLU A 58 -3.62 -7.47 18.47
N ASP A 59 -3.97 -6.87 17.32
CA ASP A 59 -3.48 -5.55 16.92
C ASP A 59 -4.36 -4.39 17.41
N ALA A 60 -5.53 -4.66 17.99
CA ALA A 60 -6.49 -3.64 18.44
C ALA A 60 -5.93 -2.71 19.53
N GLY A 61 -4.91 -3.15 20.28
CA GLY A 61 -4.25 -2.35 21.32
C GLY A 61 -3.05 -1.51 20.83
N ASN A 62 -2.66 -1.63 19.56
CA ASN A 62 -1.53 -0.87 19.04
C ASN A 62 -1.90 0.59 18.81
N LEU A 63 -0.93 1.48 19.03
CA LEU A 63 -0.99 2.84 18.50
C LEU A 63 -0.68 2.82 16.99
N PHE A 64 -1.48 3.56 16.23
CA PHE A 64 -1.30 3.74 14.80
C PHE A 64 -0.91 5.17 14.49
N VAL A 65 -0.22 5.34 13.37
CA VAL A 65 0.07 6.65 12.78
C VAL A 65 -0.33 6.66 11.33
N ALA A 66 -0.82 7.81 10.86
CA ALA A 66 -1.07 8.09 9.47
C ALA A 66 0.12 8.89 8.92
N ILE A 67 0.58 8.51 7.73
CA ILE A 67 1.69 9.16 7.05
C ILE A 67 1.23 9.51 5.65
N LYS A 68 1.24 10.80 5.35
CA LYS A 68 0.98 11.33 4.01
C LYS A 68 2.25 11.21 3.16
N ALA A 69 2.10 10.89 1.88
CA ALA A 69 3.13 11.09 0.89
C ALA A 69 2.55 11.76 -0.37
N ASP A 70 3.33 12.64 -0.99
CA ASP A 70 2.98 13.28 -2.26
C ASP A 70 3.90 12.76 -3.37
N ILE A 71 3.29 12.23 -4.43
CA ILE A 71 3.93 11.73 -5.64
C ILE A 71 3.87 12.89 -6.67
N PRO A 72 5.01 13.48 -7.05
CA PRO A 72 5.05 14.52 -8.08
C PRO A 72 4.52 14.04 -9.44
N ASP A 73 3.94 14.93 -10.25
CA ASP A 73 3.41 14.61 -11.58
C ASP A 73 4.48 14.09 -12.58
N ASP A 74 5.76 14.39 -12.35
CA ASP A 74 6.88 13.89 -13.17
C ASP A 74 7.32 12.47 -12.79
N VAL A 75 6.78 11.89 -11.71
CA VAL A 75 6.98 10.48 -11.37
C VAL A 75 5.98 9.63 -12.14
N SER A 76 6.49 8.74 -12.99
CA SER A 76 5.65 7.84 -13.78
C SER A 76 4.88 6.86 -12.90
N ILE A 77 3.59 6.68 -13.20
CA ILE A 77 2.68 5.75 -12.51
C ILE A 77 2.16 4.72 -13.51
N LYS A 78 2.41 3.43 -13.25
CA LYS A 78 1.83 2.33 -14.04
C LYS A 78 0.46 1.98 -13.47
N LEU A 79 -0.57 1.91 -14.31
CA LEU A 79 -1.93 1.51 -13.91
C LEU A 79 -2.13 0.02 -14.19
N VAL A 80 -2.59 -0.72 -13.18
CA VAL A 80 -3.20 -2.05 -13.37
C VAL A 80 -4.70 -1.85 -13.53
N ALA A 81 -5.20 -2.07 -14.75
CA ALA A 81 -6.62 -2.00 -15.04
C ALA A 81 -7.34 -3.23 -14.45
N GLU A 82 -8.48 -3.03 -13.80
CA GLU A 82 -9.25 -4.14 -13.22
C GLU A 82 -9.61 -5.20 -14.28
N GLN A 83 -9.87 -4.76 -15.51
CA GLN A 83 -10.26 -5.65 -16.63
C GLN A 83 -9.13 -6.59 -17.07
N THR A 84 -7.87 -6.29 -16.70
CA THR A 84 -6.73 -7.16 -16.99
C THR A 84 -6.45 -8.17 -15.88
N LEU A 85 -7.17 -8.08 -14.76
CA LEU A 85 -7.02 -9.00 -13.63
C LEU A 85 -7.83 -10.28 -13.85
N PRO A 86 -7.39 -11.42 -13.27
CA PRO A 86 -8.17 -12.65 -13.33
C PRO A 86 -9.52 -12.46 -12.64
N SER A 87 -10.55 -13.19 -13.07
CA SER A 87 -11.92 -13.04 -12.53
C SER A 87 -12.01 -13.24 -11.01
N ASN A 88 -11.07 -13.99 -10.42
CA ASN A 88 -10.99 -14.29 -9.01
C ASN A 88 -10.01 -13.39 -8.23
N TRP A 89 -9.58 -12.25 -8.80
CA TRP A 89 -8.56 -11.38 -8.19
C TRP A 89 -8.93 -10.86 -6.79
N ARG A 90 -10.21 -10.89 -6.43
CA ARG A 90 -10.73 -10.43 -5.14
C ARG A 90 -10.81 -11.53 -4.08
N ASP A 91 -10.54 -12.78 -4.44
CA ASP A 91 -10.66 -13.92 -3.53
C ASP A 91 -9.72 -13.81 -2.32
N ILE A 92 -10.11 -14.53 -1.27
CA ILE A 92 -9.36 -14.74 -0.04
C ILE A 92 -9.19 -16.27 0.14
N PRO A 93 -7.96 -16.80 0.15
CA PRO A 93 -6.68 -16.10 -0.02
C PRO A 93 -6.50 -15.51 -1.44
N ALA A 94 -5.66 -14.48 -1.54
CA ALA A 94 -5.36 -13.82 -2.81
C ALA A 94 -4.76 -14.82 -3.83
N PRO A 95 -5.19 -14.81 -5.10
CA PRO A 95 -4.57 -15.62 -6.15
C PRO A 95 -3.08 -15.29 -6.31
N LYS A 96 -2.22 -16.31 -6.38
CA LYS A 96 -0.76 -16.15 -6.47
C LYS A 96 -0.30 -15.30 -7.66
N ILE A 97 -1.06 -15.32 -8.75
CA ILE A 97 -0.78 -14.51 -9.95
C ILE A 97 -0.71 -13.01 -9.65
N LEU A 98 -1.44 -12.51 -8.65
CA LEU A 98 -1.39 -11.09 -8.25
C LEU A 98 -0.04 -10.71 -7.63
N ALA A 99 0.53 -11.61 -6.83
CA ALA A 99 1.87 -11.43 -6.28
C ALA A 99 2.92 -11.43 -7.41
N SER A 100 2.81 -12.35 -8.37
CA SER A 100 3.69 -12.40 -9.54
C SER A 100 3.64 -11.10 -10.36
N LEU A 101 2.45 -10.56 -10.62
CA LEU A 101 2.30 -9.28 -11.34
C LEU A 101 3.05 -8.13 -10.66
N GLY A 102 2.98 -8.06 -9.33
CA GLY A 102 3.68 -7.02 -8.59
C GLY A 102 5.18 -7.28 -8.41
N ASP A 103 5.60 -8.54 -8.32
CA ASP A 103 7.02 -8.91 -8.33
C ASP A 103 7.69 -8.60 -9.67
N ASP A 104 6.99 -8.86 -10.78
CA ASP A 104 7.44 -8.52 -12.13
C ASP A 104 7.58 -7.00 -12.28
N TRP A 105 6.58 -6.23 -11.82
CA TRP A 105 6.68 -4.78 -11.79
C TRP A 105 7.85 -4.29 -10.93
N PHE A 106 7.99 -4.81 -9.71
CA PHE A 106 9.05 -4.44 -8.78
C PHE A 106 10.45 -4.70 -9.37
N THR A 107 10.63 -5.84 -10.03
CA THR A 107 11.89 -6.26 -10.65
C THR A 107 12.19 -5.47 -11.92
N SER A 108 11.18 -5.18 -12.74
CA SER A 108 11.33 -4.42 -13.99
C SER A 108 11.85 -3.00 -13.77
N GLN A 109 11.53 -2.40 -12.61
CA GLN A 109 11.81 -0.99 -12.30
C GLN A 109 11.40 -0.02 -13.43
N GLU A 110 10.31 -0.31 -14.16
CA GLU A 110 9.79 0.58 -15.20
C GLU A 110 9.21 1.88 -14.62
N THR A 111 8.60 1.80 -13.43
CA THR A 111 8.02 2.94 -12.73
C THR A 111 8.25 2.83 -11.23
N ALA A 112 8.36 3.97 -10.54
CA ALA A 112 8.43 4.00 -9.07
C ALA A 112 7.11 3.64 -8.40
N VAL A 113 5.99 3.80 -9.12
CA VAL A 113 4.64 3.67 -8.58
C VAL A 113 3.79 2.75 -9.45
N LEU A 114 3.09 1.82 -8.81
CA LEU A 114 2.02 1.00 -9.39
C LEU A 114 0.69 1.36 -8.75
N LYS A 115 -0.25 1.83 -9.56
CA LYS A 115 -1.63 2.09 -9.16
C LYS A 115 -2.45 0.83 -9.40
N VAL A 116 -3.06 0.30 -8.35
CA VAL A 116 -3.84 -0.96 -8.36
C VAL A 116 -5.23 -0.73 -7.76
N PRO A 117 -6.28 -1.41 -8.25
CA PRO A 117 -7.61 -1.29 -7.65
C PRO A 117 -7.60 -1.80 -6.20
N SER A 118 -8.37 -1.15 -5.31
CA SER A 118 -8.60 -1.72 -3.97
C SER A 118 -9.50 -2.95 -4.09
N VAL A 119 -9.11 -4.02 -3.41
CA VAL A 119 -9.94 -5.23 -3.33
C VAL A 119 -11.24 -4.98 -2.58
N ILE A 120 -11.25 -3.99 -1.68
CA ILE A 120 -12.38 -3.66 -0.81
C ILE A 120 -13.35 -2.76 -1.58
N ILE A 121 -12.85 -1.67 -2.17
CA ILE A 121 -13.63 -0.70 -2.94
C ILE A 121 -13.01 -0.56 -4.35
N PRO A 122 -13.43 -1.35 -5.36
CA PRO A 122 -12.76 -1.41 -6.67
C PRO A 122 -12.75 -0.11 -7.47
N VAL A 123 -13.67 0.82 -7.16
CA VAL A 123 -13.68 2.16 -7.77
C VAL A 123 -12.60 3.09 -7.20
N GLU A 124 -11.95 2.69 -6.10
CA GLU A 124 -10.81 3.37 -5.50
C GLU A 124 -9.51 2.60 -5.71
N TYR A 125 -8.38 3.27 -5.46
CA TYR A 125 -7.06 2.72 -5.78
C TYR A 125 -6.10 2.76 -4.60
N ASN A 126 -5.28 1.72 -4.52
CA ASN A 126 -4.04 1.71 -3.76
C ASN A 126 -2.86 2.05 -4.68
N TYR A 127 -1.82 2.62 -4.10
CA TYR A 127 -0.57 2.94 -4.78
C TYR A 127 0.56 2.17 -4.10
N LEU A 128 1.20 1.29 -4.85
CA LEU A 128 2.38 0.57 -4.42
C LEU A 128 3.61 1.36 -4.84
N LEU A 129 4.51 1.59 -3.89
CA LEU A 129 5.75 2.31 -4.14
C LEU A 129 6.92 1.33 -4.07
N ASN A 130 7.86 1.48 -4.99
CA ASN A 130 9.11 0.73 -5.02
C ASN A 130 10.25 1.58 -4.44
N PRO A 131 10.68 1.37 -3.18
CA PRO A 131 11.75 2.13 -2.55
C PRO A 131 13.12 1.95 -3.20
N LEU A 132 13.29 0.95 -4.08
CA LEU A 132 14.54 0.70 -4.82
C LEU A 132 14.57 1.41 -6.17
N HIS A 133 13.44 1.96 -6.64
CA HIS A 133 13.41 2.70 -7.90
C HIS A 133 14.01 4.10 -7.71
N PRO A 134 14.87 4.60 -8.63
CA PRO A 134 15.51 5.93 -8.49
C PRO A 134 14.53 7.09 -8.25
N ASP A 135 13.42 7.13 -8.99
CA ASP A 135 12.38 8.17 -8.81
C ASP A 135 11.63 8.11 -7.47
N PHE A 136 11.77 7.06 -6.67
CA PHE A 136 11.19 7.04 -5.32
C PHE A 136 11.72 8.18 -4.45
N ALA A 137 12.97 8.60 -4.66
CA ALA A 137 13.58 9.72 -3.95
C ALA A 137 12.89 11.08 -4.22
N LYS A 138 12.06 11.17 -5.28
CA LYS A 138 11.26 12.36 -5.58
C LYS A 138 9.96 12.42 -4.77
N ILE A 139 9.51 11.30 -4.22
CA ILE A 139 8.28 11.24 -3.43
C ILE A 139 8.51 11.94 -2.09
N THR A 140 7.68 12.93 -1.77
CA THR A 140 7.77 13.64 -0.51
C THR A 140 6.98 12.88 0.55
N ILE A 141 7.66 12.38 1.58
CA ILE A 141 7.03 11.72 2.73
C ILE A 141 6.96 12.74 3.88
N TYR A 142 5.77 12.94 4.41
CA TYR A 142 5.51 13.90 5.49
C TYR A 142 5.70 13.23 6.87
N PRO A 143 5.87 14.03 7.94
CA PRO A 143 5.89 13.51 9.30
C PRO A 143 4.63 12.70 9.62
N GLU A 144 4.78 11.70 10.48
CA GLU A 144 3.66 10.90 10.95
C GLU A 144 2.74 11.68 11.91
N GLU A 145 1.45 11.41 11.81
CA GLU A 145 0.43 11.95 12.71
C GLU A 145 -0.24 10.80 13.46
N LEU A 146 -0.51 10.99 14.76
CA LEU A 146 -1.22 10.00 15.56
C LEU A 146 -2.58 9.69 14.93
N PHE A 147 -2.87 8.42 14.70
CA PHE A 147 -4.12 7.96 14.11
C PHE A 147 -4.83 7.00 15.06
N ILE A 148 -6.08 7.33 15.41
CA ILE A 148 -6.90 6.53 16.30
C ILE A 148 -8.05 5.95 15.48
N LEU A 149 -8.08 4.63 15.35
CA LEU A 149 -9.24 3.93 14.80
C LEU A 149 -10.41 4.07 15.76
N ASP A 150 -11.59 4.40 15.23
CA ASP A 150 -12.78 4.63 16.04
C ASP A 150 -13.22 3.32 16.73
N PRO A 151 -13.35 3.28 18.07
CA PRO A 151 -13.76 2.06 18.78
C PRO A 151 -15.10 1.47 18.31
N ARG A 152 -15.96 2.25 17.66
CA ARG A 152 -17.23 1.78 17.08
C ARG A 152 -17.03 0.88 15.86
N MET A 153 -15.84 0.82 15.27
CA MET A 153 -15.55 -0.10 14.16
C MET A 153 -15.63 -1.57 14.60
N TRP A 154 -15.49 -1.86 15.90
CA TRP A 154 -15.57 -3.20 16.48
C TRP A 154 -16.95 -3.55 17.08
N LYS A 155 -17.98 -2.73 16.82
CA LYS A 155 -19.35 -2.99 17.26
C LYS A 155 -20.12 -3.86 16.27
#